data_AF-A0A3M2DWZ8-F1
#
_entry.id   AF-A0A3M2DWZ8-F1
#
_cell.length_a   1.000
_cell.length_b   1.000
_cell.length_c   1.000
_cell.angle_alpha   90.00
_cell.angle_beta   90.00
_cell.angle_gamma   90.00
#
_symmetry.space_group_name_H-M   'P 1'
#
loop_
_entity.id
_entity.type
_entity.pdbx_description
1 polymer ?
#
loop_
_entity_poly.entity_id
_entity_poly.type
_entity_poly.pdbx_seq_one_letter_code
_entity_poly.pdbx_strand_id
1 'polypeptide(L)'
;MTDSADTSDPTPSPAPEPGAPFPKGKLDPELVALRRPAVRVGPVLSACVVVFCIYMMASLRADLRFSREPGEPRAVADAAALLADADALVDRFVAARTVPDRSFAAMVATGAAIGGHRVTPVLGTGDRLWLWADGNPWTAEPAHDEVYRGRLRRAAALPFFPALRAYVANQPPWPRAVAIDAFRAALVARAAAVANPAGGELAVTDATEVDITERVRGRAEVVARLTPERGDEAAWGRALEAAGVIPGGATPVRRDEFALWYRVPAPGGLEPLRRALAEHDLFAAEVRPVVDRITARWGELRGGPGGVALGDHEIAWEDVDGVAIAVPHAVPDDAMVLLTDERPSAYWYLTALYVLMAAFAALFAWTLVRGVLDIARARRSPPMEPTP
;
A
#
# COMPACT_ATOMS: atom_id res chain seq x y z
N MET A 1 -66.61 29.49 35.72
CA MET A 1 -66.64 28.08 36.14
C MET A 1 -65.53 27.92 37.15
N THR A 2 -65.92 27.96 38.42
CA THR A 2 -65.10 27.70 39.60
C THR A 2 -64.78 26.22 39.64
N ASP A 3 -63.50 25.85 39.56
CA ASP A 3 -63.06 24.50 39.87
C ASP A 3 -62.14 24.56 41.08
N SER A 4 -62.64 23.97 42.16
CA SER A 4 -62.05 23.93 43.49
C SER A 4 -60.86 23.01 43.48
N ALA A 5 -59.65 23.55 43.70
CA ALA A 5 -58.47 22.73 43.98
C ALA A 5 -58.59 22.17 45.41
N ASP A 6 -59.05 20.93 45.48
CA ASP A 6 -59.07 20.09 46.67
C ASP A 6 -57.64 19.95 47.22
N THR A 7 -57.37 20.65 48.32
CA THR A 7 -56.12 20.54 49.08
C THR A 7 -56.32 19.43 50.10
N SER A 8 -56.26 18.18 49.64
CA SER A 8 -56.15 17.03 50.51
C SER A 8 -54.69 16.89 50.95
N ASP A 9 -54.42 17.37 52.16
CA ASP A 9 -53.18 17.16 52.89
C ASP A 9 -52.92 15.63 52.98
N PRO A 10 -51.80 15.09 52.49
CA PRO A 10 -51.53 13.66 52.58
C PRO A 10 -51.27 13.32 54.04
N THR A 11 -52.22 12.62 54.66
CA THR A 11 -52.07 12.02 55.99
C THR A 11 -50.73 11.28 56.06
N PRO A 12 -49.87 11.54 57.06
CA PRO A 12 -48.58 10.89 57.16
C PRO A 12 -48.78 9.37 57.24
N SER A 13 -48.27 8.67 56.24
CA SER A 13 -48.28 7.21 56.21
C SER A 13 -47.57 6.71 57.47
N PRO A 14 -48.16 5.79 58.24
CA PRO A 14 -47.54 5.28 59.45
C PRO A 14 -46.15 4.71 59.12
N ALA A 15 -45.19 4.95 60.00
CA ALA A 15 -43.83 4.42 59.86
C ALA A 15 -43.93 2.90 59.64
N PRO A 16 -43.34 2.35 58.57
CA PRO A 16 -43.43 0.92 58.29
C PRO A 16 -42.85 0.12 59.46
N GLU A 17 -43.53 -0.95 59.84
CA GLU A 17 -43.06 -1.85 60.89
C GLU A 17 -41.69 -2.44 60.51
N PRO A 18 -40.72 -2.47 61.45
CA PRO A 18 -39.40 -3.05 61.19
C PRO A 18 -39.53 -4.51 60.71
N GLY A 19 -39.08 -4.78 59.48
CA GLY A 19 -39.08 -6.12 58.88
C GLY A 19 -40.24 -6.44 57.92
N ALA A 20 -41.16 -5.50 57.65
CA ALA A 20 -42.21 -5.71 56.65
C ALA A 20 -41.62 -5.81 55.21
N PRO A 21 -42.08 -6.74 54.36
CA PRO A 21 -41.55 -6.90 53.01
C PRO A 21 -41.85 -5.66 52.15
N PHE A 22 -40.79 -5.05 51.59
CA PHE A 22 -40.92 -3.89 50.72
C PHE A 22 -41.57 -4.24 49.37
N PRO A 23 -42.50 -3.41 48.85
CA PRO A 23 -43.10 -3.63 47.56
C PRO A 23 -42.05 -3.55 46.43
N LYS A 24 -42.10 -4.50 45.48
CA LYS A 24 -41.19 -4.58 44.33
C LYS A 24 -41.12 -3.22 43.61
N GLY A 25 -39.92 -2.64 43.56
CA GLY A 25 -39.64 -1.36 42.87
C GLY A 25 -39.28 -0.20 43.78
N LYS A 26 -39.46 -0.30 45.11
CA LYS A 26 -38.95 0.70 46.06
C LYS A 26 -37.59 0.25 46.61
N LEU A 27 -36.55 1.06 46.40
CA LEU A 27 -35.23 0.86 46.99
C LEU A 27 -35.35 1.09 48.51
N ASP A 28 -34.93 0.11 49.30
CA ASP A 28 -34.94 0.21 50.76
C ASP A 28 -33.98 1.33 51.23
N PRO A 29 -34.48 2.38 51.93
CA PRO A 29 -33.64 3.46 52.41
C PRO A 29 -32.57 2.99 53.42
N GLU A 30 -32.79 1.89 54.16
CA GLU A 30 -31.77 1.33 55.06
C GLU A 30 -30.62 0.69 54.29
N LEU A 31 -30.89 0.06 53.13
CA LEU A 31 -29.83 -0.45 52.25
C LEU A 31 -28.98 0.65 51.61
N VAL A 32 -29.53 1.85 51.43
CA VAL A 32 -28.77 3.04 50.99
C VAL A 32 -27.88 3.59 52.12
N ALA A 33 -28.32 3.46 53.38
CA ALA A 33 -27.58 3.90 54.56
C ALA A 33 -26.43 2.96 54.97
N LEU A 34 -26.38 1.74 54.44
CA LEU A 34 -25.27 0.81 54.70
C LEU A 34 -23.94 1.40 54.19
N ARG A 35 -23.02 1.62 55.11
CA ARG A 35 -21.65 2.07 54.83
C ARG A 35 -20.94 1.01 53.99
N ARG A 36 -20.93 1.21 52.67
CA ARG A 36 -20.27 0.30 51.75
C ARG A 36 -18.79 0.17 52.14
N PRO A 37 -18.25 -1.05 52.24
CA PRO A 37 -16.82 -1.22 52.47
C PRO A 37 -16.07 -0.51 51.33
N ALA A 38 -15.18 0.42 51.69
CA ALA A 38 -14.37 1.10 50.70
C ALA A 38 -13.59 0.05 49.90
N VAL A 39 -13.69 0.10 48.58
CA VAL A 39 -12.97 -0.81 47.68
C VAL A 39 -11.48 -0.69 47.99
N ARG A 40 -10.88 -1.75 48.53
CA ARG A 40 -9.46 -1.78 48.86
C ARG A 40 -8.68 -2.14 47.61
N VAL A 41 -8.10 -1.14 46.95
CA VAL A 41 -7.16 -1.36 45.85
C VAL A 41 -5.84 -1.86 46.46
N GLY A 42 -5.46 -3.10 46.14
CA GLY A 42 -4.20 -3.68 46.62
C GLY A 42 -2.97 -2.97 46.02
N PRO A 43 -1.81 -3.00 46.70
CA PRO A 43 -0.58 -2.38 46.20
C PRO A 43 -0.11 -3.03 44.89
N VAL A 44 -0.28 -4.35 44.74
CA VAL A 44 0.09 -5.06 43.50
C VAL A 44 -0.71 -4.54 42.31
N LEU A 45 -2.03 -4.42 42.43
CA LEU A 45 -2.88 -3.86 41.38
C LEU A 45 -2.48 -2.42 41.05
N SER A 46 -2.20 -1.60 42.07
CA SER A 46 -1.76 -0.21 41.88
C SER A 46 -0.46 -0.13 41.09
N ALA A 47 0.53 -0.97 41.41
CA ALA A 47 1.79 -1.06 40.68
C ALA A 47 1.56 -1.47 39.21
N CYS A 48 0.72 -2.48 38.97
CA CYS A 48 0.39 -2.93 37.61
C CYS A 48 -0.23 -1.81 36.77
N VAL A 49 -1.18 -1.04 37.33
CA VAL A 49 -1.81 0.08 36.62
C VAL A 49 -0.79 1.18 36.32
N VAL A 50 0.08 1.54 37.27
CA VAL A 50 1.12 2.56 37.03
C VAL A 50 2.06 2.13 35.90
N VAL A 51 2.57 0.90 35.95
CA VAL A 51 3.47 0.37 34.92
C VAL A 51 2.77 0.35 33.56
N PHE A 52 1.51 -0.09 33.51
CA PHE A 52 0.72 -0.08 32.28
C PHE A 52 0.53 1.33 31.71
N CYS A 53 0.16 2.31 32.55
CA CYS A 53 0.02 3.70 32.12
C CYS A 53 1.34 4.27 31.59
N ILE A 54 2.46 4.04 32.29
CA ILE A 54 3.79 4.49 31.85
C ILE A 54 4.16 3.85 30.52
N TYR A 55 3.96 2.54 30.39
CA TYR A 55 4.22 1.80 29.16
C TYR A 55 3.42 2.38 27.98
N MET A 56 2.11 2.53 28.14
CA MET A 56 1.25 3.07 27.09
C MET A 56 1.59 4.53 26.75
N MET A 57 1.96 5.37 27.73
CA MET A 57 2.44 6.74 27.49
C MET A 57 3.77 6.74 26.72
N ALA A 58 4.67 5.79 26.99
CA ALA A 58 5.91 5.65 26.24
C ALA A 58 5.63 5.21 24.79
N SER A 59 4.73 4.24 24.59
CA SER A 59 4.33 3.74 23.27
C SER A 59 3.63 4.80 22.42
N LEU A 60 2.80 5.66 23.02
CA LEU A 60 2.08 6.74 22.32
C LEU A 60 2.91 8.03 22.16
N ARG A 61 4.15 8.07 22.63
CA ARG A 61 4.96 9.30 22.63
C ARG A 61 5.19 9.85 21.21
N ALA A 62 5.44 8.98 20.24
CA ALA A 62 5.64 9.37 18.85
C ALA A 62 4.36 9.95 18.24
N ASP A 63 3.21 9.31 18.49
CA ASP A 63 1.92 9.76 17.98
C ASP A 63 1.47 11.07 18.63
N LEU A 64 1.74 11.25 19.92
CA LEU A 64 1.51 12.52 20.61
C LEU A 64 2.40 13.64 20.07
N ARG A 65 3.65 13.34 19.69
CA ARG A 65 4.53 14.33 19.06
C ARG A 65 3.98 14.73 17.69
N PHE A 66 3.59 13.74 16.89
CA PHE A 66 3.00 13.94 15.58
C PHE A 66 1.69 14.75 15.65
N SER A 67 0.82 14.46 16.61
CA SER A 67 -0.47 15.19 16.78
C SER A 67 -0.32 16.67 17.12
N ARG A 68 0.86 17.09 17.57
CA ARG A 68 1.20 18.48 17.90
C ARG A 68 1.90 19.20 16.75
N GLU A 69 2.12 18.54 15.62
CA GLU A 69 2.72 19.20 14.46
C GLU A 69 1.75 20.19 13.79
N PRO A 70 2.28 21.22 13.12
CA PRO A 70 1.48 22.07 12.27
C PRO A 70 0.71 21.25 11.22
N GLY A 71 -0.48 21.72 10.84
CA GLY A 71 -1.27 21.09 9.78
C GLY A 71 -0.71 21.28 8.37
N GLU A 72 0.36 22.07 8.22
CA GLU A 72 1.07 22.24 6.95
C GLU A 72 2.23 21.23 6.87
N PRO A 73 2.28 20.37 5.84
CA PRO A 73 3.33 19.37 5.74
C PRO A 73 4.68 20.02 5.42
N ARG A 74 5.74 19.46 5.98
CA ARG A 74 7.10 19.83 5.60
C ARG A 74 7.38 19.37 4.17
N ALA A 75 7.52 20.32 3.26
CA ALA A 75 7.85 20.03 1.87
C ALA A 75 9.27 19.48 1.74
N VAL A 76 9.39 18.41 0.96
CA VAL A 76 10.64 17.77 0.56
C VAL A 76 10.64 17.68 -0.96
N ALA A 77 11.79 17.92 -1.59
CA ALA A 77 11.88 18.07 -3.04
C ALA A 77 11.41 16.81 -3.79
N ASP A 78 11.91 15.63 -3.39
CA ASP A 78 11.63 14.35 -4.02
C ASP A 78 11.85 13.17 -3.05
N ALA A 79 11.66 11.95 -3.56
CA ALA A 79 11.87 10.71 -2.82
C ALA A 79 13.31 10.52 -2.31
N ALA A 80 14.31 10.98 -3.09
CA ALA A 80 15.72 10.82 -2.74
C ALA A 80 16.10 11.73 -1.55
N ALA A 81 15.66 12.99 -1.59
CA ALA A 81 15.81 13.92 -0.47
C ALA A 81 15.08 13.42 0.79
N LEU A 82 13.90 12.83 0.63
CA LEU A 82 13.16 12.24 1.75
C LEU A 82 13.94 11.09 2.41
N LEU A 83 14.57 10.22 1.62
CA LEU A 83 15.38 9.12 2.13
C LEU A 83 16.72 9.59 2.71
N ALA A 84 17.33 10.64 2.16
CA ALA A 84 18.56 11.21 2.68
C ALA A 84 18.38 11.79 4.10
N ASP A 85 17.22 12.40 4.37
CA ASP A 85 16.87 13.00 5.66
C ASP A 85 15.92 12.13 6.51
N ALA A 86 15.77 10.83 6.18
CA ALA A 86 14.76 9.95 6.77
C ALA A 86 14.78 9.92 8.31
N ASP A 87 15.96 9.94 8.91
CA ASP A 87 16.13 9.92 10.37
C ASP A 87 15.61 11.19 11.05
N ALA A 88 15.73 12.35 10.40
CA ALA A 88 15.21 13.62 10.91
C ALA A 88 13.70 13.78 10.63
N LEU A 89 13.21 13.11 9.60
CA LEU A 89 11.82 13.16 9.12
C LEU A 89 10.94 12.04 9.68
N VAL A 90 11.48 11.07 10.41
CA VAL A 90 10.70 9.98 11.02
C VAL A 90 9.65 10.52 12.01
N ASP A 91 8.43 10.02 11.87
CA ASP A 91 7.22 10.48 12.56
C ASP A 91 6.92 11.98 12.38
N ARG A 92 7.31 12.56 11.23
CA ARG A 92 6.96 13.93 10.83
C ARG A 92 5.89 13.93 9.74
N PHE A 93 5.12 15.01 9.67
CA PHE A 93 4.18 15.26 8.58
C PHE A 93 4.93 15.87 7.39
N VAL A 94 5.06 15.11 6.30
CA VAL A 94 5.86 15.49 5.13
C VAL A 94 5.04 15.47 3.85
N ALA A 95 5.50 16.24 2.86
CA ALA A 95 5.00 16.20 1.50
C ALA A 95 6.18 16.01 0.54
N ALA A 96 6.11 15.01 -0.33
CA ALA A 96 7.17 14.74 -1.30
C ALA A 96 6.57 14.38 -2.66
N ARG A 97 7.24 14.81 -3.73
CA ARG A 97 6.93 14.36 -5.08
C ARG A 97 7.55 12.98 -5.31
N THR A 98 6.73 11.98 -5.61
CA THR A 98 7.18 10.59 -5.75
C THR A 98 6.37 9.88 -6.81
N VAL A 99 7.01 9.01 -7.61
CA VAL A 99 6.30 8.22 -8.62
C VAL A 99 6.10 6.80 -8.08
N PRO A 100 4.87 6.39 -7.71
CA PRO A 100 4.61 5.01 -7.30
C PRO A 100 4.82 4.05 -8.46
N ASP A 101 5.38 2.90 -8.14
CA ASP A 101 5.36 1.74 -9.00
C ASP A 101 3.99 1.06 -8.94
N ARG A 102 3.06 1.60 -9.73
CA ARG A 102 1.68 1.10 -9.81
C ARG A 102 1.59 -0.32 -10.35
N SER A 103 2.61 -0.79 -11.07
CA SER A 103 2.65 -2.15 -11.60
C SER A 103 2.92 -3.19 -10.51
N PHE A 104 3.57 -2.78 -9.42
CA PHE A 104 3.89 -3.62 -8.26
C PHE A 104 3.12 -3.17 -7.01
N ALA A 105 1.82 -2.90 -7.16
CA ALA A 105 0.96 -2.55 -6.04
C ALA A 105 0.56 -3.81 -5.25
N ALA A 106 0.96 -3.87 -3.97
CA ALA A 106 0.45 -4.85 -3.01
C ALA A 106 -0.81 -4.31 -2.33
N MET A 107 -1.69 -5.23 -1.90
CA MET A 107 -2.85 -4.87 -1.07
C MET A 107 -2.67 -5.43 0.34
N VAL A 108 -2.84 -4.57 1.34
CA VAL A 108 -2.87 -4.95 2.75
C VAL A 108 -4.29 -4.76 3.25
N ALA A 109 -4.98 -5.88 3.50
CA ALA A 109 -6.35 -5.91 3.99
C ALA A 109 -6.41 -6.60 5.36
N THR A 110 -7.24 -6.06 6.26
CA THR A 110 -7.51 -6.66 7.58
C THR A 110 -8.65 -7.68 7.55
N GLY A 111 -9.26 -7.91 6.39
CA GLY A 111 -10.33 -8.89 6.18
C GLY A 111 -10.73 -9.02 4.71
N ALA A 112 -11.77 -9.81 4.42
CA ALA A 112 -12.25 -10.10 3.07
C ALA A 112 -13.06 -8.95 2.41
N ALA A 113 -13.22 -7.82 3.09
CA ALA A 113 -13.98 -6.68 2.57
C ALA A 113 -13.16 -5.84 1.57
N ILE A 114 -13.87 -5.27 0.60
CA ILE A 114 -13.32 -4.40 -0.45
C ILE A 114 -13.01 -3.04 0.18
N GLY A 115 -11.79 -2.85 0.70
CA GLY A 115 -11.40 -1.58 1.35
C GLY A 115 -10.07 -1.61 2.09
N GLY A 116 -9.13 -2.45 1.64
CA GLY A 116 -7.77 -2.48 2.19
C GLY A 116 -6.93 -1.28 1.73
N HIS A 117 -5.68 -1.23 2.20
CA HIS A 117 -4.71 -0.23 1.77
C HIS A 117 -3.86 -0.77 0.62
N ARG A 118 -3.49 0.13 -0.30
CA ARG A 118 -2.51 -0.17 -1.34
C ARG A 118 -1.14 0.23 -0.85
N VAL A 119 -0.19 -0.67 -1.03
CA VAL A 119 1.21 -0.47 -0.67
C VAL A 119 2.04 -0.60 -1.93
N THR A 120 2.68 0.48 -2.34
CA THR A 120 3.43 0.56 -3.61
C THR A 120 4.86 1.01 -3.34
N PRO A 121 5.87 0.39 -3.93
CA PRO A 121 7.22 0.93 -3.85
C PRO A 121 7.30 2.22 -4.68
N VAL A 122 8.19 3.12 -4.30
CA VAL A 122 8.46 4.35 -5.06
C VAL A 122 9.60 4.09 -6.03
N LEU A 123 9.37 4.40 -7.30
CA LEU A 123 10.37 4.25 -8.35
C LEU A 123 11.61 5.12 -8.05
N GLY A 124 12.78 4.60 -8.41
CA GLY A 124 14.07 5.26 -8.18
C GLY A 124 14.58 5.23 -6.74
N THR A 125 13.90 4.53 -5.83
CA THR A 125 14.33 4.41 -4.42
C THR A 125 14.97 3.08 -4.06
N GLY A 126 15.10 2.14 -5.01
CA GLY A 126 15.57 0.78 -4.74
C GLY A 126 14.71 0.09 -3.68
N ASP A 127 13.39 0.28 -3.76
CA ASP A 127 12.39 -0.20 -2.80
C ASP A 127 12.62 0.24 -1.33
N ARG A 128 13.40 1.31 -1.11
CA ARG A 128 13.61 1.87 0.24
C ARG A 128 12.49 2.82 0.68
N LEU A 129 11.65 3.30 -0.23
CA LEU A 129 10.45 4.08 0.09
C LEU A 129 9.21 3.40 -0.46
N TRP A 130 8.19 3.28 0.38
CA TRP A 130 6.89 2.75 0.03
C TRP A 130 5.79 3.75 0.35
N LEU A 131 4.77 3.80 -0.49
CA LEU A 131 3.54 4.58 -0.23
C LEU A 131 2.47 3.64 0.28
N TRP A 132 1.86 4.01 1.39
CA TRP A 132 0.65 3.38 1.92
C TRP A 132 -0.52 4.31 1.66
N ALA A 133 -1.41 3.91 0.76
CA ALA A 133 -2.56 4.72 0.33
C ALA A 133 -3.88 3.98 0.56
N ASP A 134 -4.96 4.74 0.70
CA ASP A 134 -6.30 4.17 0.68
C ASP A 134 -6.53 3.40 -0.63
N GLY A 135 -6.89 2.12 -0.51
CA GLY A 135 -7.18 1.27 -1.66
C GLY A 135 -8.62 1.42 -2.16
N ASN A 136 -9.48 2.14 -1.41
CA ASN A 136 -10.84 2.42 -1.79
C ASN A 136 -10.92 3.56 -2.83
N PRO A 137 -11.30 3.27 -4.07
CA PRO A 137 -11.37 4.27 -5.14
C PRO A 137 -12.46 5.33 -4.92
N TRP A 138 -13.40 5.11 -3.99
CA TRP A 138 -14.50 6.03 -3.73
C TRP A 138 -14.14 7.11 -2.70
N THR A 139 -13.12 6.87 -1.88
CA THR A 139 -12.68 7.77 -0.80
C THR A 139 -11.30 8.35 -1.04
N ALA A 140 -10.48 7.71 -1.88
CA ALA A 140 -9.17 8.22 -2.24
C ALA A 140 -9.29 9.56 -3.00
N GLU A 141 -8.66 10.62 -2.47
CA GLU A 141 -8.47 11.85 -3.22
C GLU A 141 -7.55 11.56 -4.43
N PRO A 142 -7.97 11.88 -5.68
CA PRO A 142 -7.12 11.67 -6.85
C PRO A 142 -5.89 12.59 -6.79
N ALA A 143 -4.74 12.03 -6.41
CA ALA A 143 -3.46 12.73 -6.48
C ALA A 143 -2.86 12.59 -7.88
N HIS A 144 -3.18 13.53 -8.76
CA HIS A 144 -2.64 13.57 -10.13
C HIS A 144 -1.31 14.33 -10.24
N ASP A 145 -0.92 15.06 -9.21
CA ASP A 145 0.31 15.85 -9.18
C ASP A 145 1.54 15.06 -8.71
N GLU A 146 1.36 13.77 -8.37
CA GLU A 146 2.37 12.88 -7.80
C GLU A 146 2.98 13.44 -6.49
N VAL A 147 2.25 14.32 -5.79
CA VAL A 147 2.67 14.86 -4.49
C VAL A 147 1.92 14.14 -3.38
N TYR A 148 2.64 13.28 -2.67
CA TYR A 148 2.07 12.50 -1.58
C TYR A 148 2.37 13.15 -0.24
N ARG A 149 1.36 13.17 0.63
CA ARG A 149 1.39 13.84 1.94
C ARG A 149 1.01 12.86 3.02
N GLY A 150 1.75 12.86 4.12
CA GLY A 150 1.47 11.91 5.20
C GLY A 150 2.56 11.86 6.25
N ARG A 151 2.45 10.85 7.12
CA ARG A 151 3.45 10.59 8.15
C ARG A 151 4.51 9.64 7.62
N LEU A 152 5.77 10.04 7.73
CA LEU A 152 6.89 9.16 7.40
C LEU A 152 7.18 8.21 8.56
N ARG A 153 7.24 6.90 8.30
CA ARG A 153 7.46 5.86 9.30
C ARG A 153 8.57 4.92 8.85
N ARG A 154 9.36 4.40 9.79
CA ARG A 154 10.18 3.22 9.50
C ARG A 154 9.26 2.05 9.23
N ALA A 155 9.51 1.33 8.15
CA ALA A 155 8.68 0.22 7.74
C ALA A 155 8.71 -0.90 8.80
N ALA A 156 9.87 -1.19 9.39
CA ALA A 156 10.03 -2.12 10.51
C ALA A 156 9.19 -1.79 11.76
N ALA A 157 8.71 -0.55 11.91
CA ALA A 157 7.86 -0.13 13.02
C ALA A 157 6.35 -0.31 12.72
N LEU A 158 5.99 -0.91 11.58
CA LEU A 158 4.61 -1.13 11.16
C LEU A 158 4.23 -2.62 11.30
N PRO A 159 3.03 -2.92 11.81
CA PRO A 159 2.64 -4.29 12.15
C PRO A 159 2.53 -5.22 10.93
N PHE A 160 2.19 -4.68 9.75
CA PHE A 160 2.05 -5.46 8.52
C PHE A 160 3.39 -5.70 7.81
N PHE A 161 4.48 -5.07 8.24
CA PHE A 161 5.74 -5.07 7.50
C PHE A 161 6.39 -6.44 7.33
N PRO A 162 6.42 -7.33 8.34
CA PRO A 162 6.93 -8.69 8.14
C PRO A 162 6.16 -9.45 7.05
N ALA A 163 4.83 -9.28 6.99
CA ALA A 163 3.98 -9.90 5.98
C ALA A 163 4.22 -9.31 4.59
N LEU A 164 4.36 -7.97 4.48
CA LEU A 164 4.73 -7.30 3.23
C LEU A 164 6.07 -7.81 2.70
N ARG A 165 7.10 -7.85 3.56
CA ARG A 165 8.42 -8.35 3.18
C ARG A 165 8.38 -9.79 2.68
N ALA A 166 7.66 -10.67 3.39
CA ALA A 166 7.49 -12.05 2.99
C ALA A 166 6.73 -12.17 1.66
N TYR A 167 5.68 -11.36 1.46
CA TYR A 167 4.93 -11.30 0.21
C TYR A 167 5.84 -10.91 -0.97
N VAL A 168 6.62 -9.84 -0.82
CA VAL A 168 7.52 -9.32 -1.85
C VAL A 168 8.63 -10.32 -2.18
N ALA A 169 9.25 -10.93 -1.16
CA ALA A 169 10.31 -11.93 -1.36
C ALA A 169 9.83 -13.19 -2.10
N ASN A 170 8.53 -13.48 -2.06
CA ASN A 170 7.91 -14.60 -2.76
C ASN A 170 7.34 -14.24 -4.13
N GLN A 171 7.41 -12.97 -4.56
CA GLN A 171 6.99 -12.59 -5.90
C GLN A 171 8.08 -12.96 -6.92
N PRO A 172 7.70 -13.39 -8.14
CA PRO A 172 8.66 -13.50 -9.23
C PRO A 172 9.28 -12.13 -9.54
N PRO A 173 10.52 -12.08 -10.07
CA PRO A 173 11.11 -10.84 -10.56
C PRO A 173 10.17 -10.12 -11.52
N TRP A 174 10.03 -8.81 -11.35
CA TRP A 174 9.10 -8.02 -12.14
C TRP A 174 9.82 -7.37 -13.33
N PRO A 175 9.28 -7.47 -14.55
CA PRO A 175 9.91 -6.87 -15.72
C PRO A 175 9.88 -5.34 -15.64
N ARG A 176 11.04 -4.72 -15.78
CA ARG A 176 11.24 -3.27 -15.77
C ARG A 176 11.69 -2.79 -17.13
N ALA A 177 10.84 -2.03 -17.81
CA ALA A 177 11.20 -1.42 -19.08
C ALA A 177 12.40 -0.47 -18.89
N VAL A 178 13.38 -0.57 -19.78
CA VAL A 178 14.56 0.29 -19.80
C VAL A 178 14.69 0.99 -21.15
N ALA A 179 15.34 2.14 -21.16
CA ALA A 179 15.67 2.81 -22.41
C ALA A 179 16.67 1.96 -23.21
N ILE A 180 16.43 1.81 -24.52
CA ILE A 180 17.26 0.98 -25.40
C ILE A 180 18.72 1.47 -25.39
N ASP A 181 18.95 2.78 -25.37
CA ASP A 181 20.31 3.35 -25.31
C ASP A 181 21.02 3.03 -23.99
N ALA A 182 20.30 3.07 -22.86
CA ALA A 182 20.86 2.71 -21.56
C ALA A 182 21.20 1.22 -21.50
N PHE A 183 20.31 0.37 -22.03
CA PHE A 183 20.55 -1.07 -22.16
C PHE A 183 21.76 -1.35 -23.06
N ARG A 184 21.84 -0.72 -24.24
CA ARG A 184 22.98 -0.83 -25.18
C ARG A 184 24.29 -0.43 -24.51
N ALA A 185 24.32 0.73 -23.85
CA ALA A 185 25.51 1.23 -23.18
C ALA A 185 25.97 0.25 -22.08
N ALA A 186 25.04 -0.22 -21.24
CA ALA A 186 25.34 -1.17 -20.19
C ALA A 186 25.83 -2.52 -20.73
N LEU A 187 25.24 -3.02 -21.82
CA LEU A 187 25.60 -4.30 -22.41
C LEU A 187 26.99 -4.25 -23.08
N VAL A 188 27.31 -3.16 -23.78
CA VAL A 188 28.63 -2.92 -24.39
C VAL A 188 29.71 -2.77 -23.32
N ALA A 189 29.42 -2.01 -22.26
CA ALA A 189 30.35 -1.79 -21.14
C ALA A 189 30.45 -2.99 -20.19
N ARG A 190 29.58 -4.00 -20.32
CA ARG A 190 29.40 -5.09 -19.35
C ARG A 190 29.18 -4.57 -17.92
N ALA A 191 28.35 -3.54 -17.81
CA ALA A 191 27.99 -2.95 -16.54
C ALA A 191 27.19 -3.96 -15.68
N ALA A 192 27.39 -3.88 -14.37
CA ALA A 192 26.59 -4.62 -13.38
C ALA A 192 25.26 -3.90 -13.05
N ALA A 193 24.95 -2.81 -13.76
CA ALA A 193 23.77 -2.00 -13.54
C ALA A 193 23.31 -1.33 -14.83
N VAL A 194 21.99 -1.11 -14.97
CA VAL A 194 21.36 -0.41 -16.10
C VAL A 194 20.58 0.78 -15.57
N ALA A 195 20.75 1.95 -16.19
CA ALA A 195 19.99 3.14 -15.79
C ALA A 195 18.48 2.91 -15.93
N ASN A 196 17.73 3.21 -14.88
CA ASN A 196 16.28 3.10 -14.85
C ASN A 196 15.66 4.42 -15.33
N PRO A 197 14.75 4.43 -16.32
CA PRO A 197 14.03 5.63 -16.74
C PRO A 197 13.30 6.35 -15.61
N ALA A 198 12.90 5.60 -14.57
CA ALA A 198 12.23 6.16 -13.40
C ALA A 198 13.18 6.64 -12.29
N GLY A 199 14.49 6.72 -12.58
CA GLY A 199 15.54 7.14 -11.65
C GLY A 199 16.28 5.96 -11.03
N GLY A 200 17.55 6.19 -10.66
CA GLY A 200 18.43 5.16 -10.09
C GLY A 200 18.91 4.14 -11.13
N GLU A 201 19.36 2.99 -10.63
CA GLU A 201 19.92 1.91 -11.44
C GLU A 201 19.28 0.57 -11.09
N LEU A 202 19.13 -0.29 -12.10
CA LEU A 202 18.71 -1.68 -11.96
C LEU A 202 19.97 -2.54 -11.90
N ALA A 203 20.23 -3.16 -10.75
CA ALA A 203 21.31 -4.12 -10.62
C ALA A 203 21.02 -5.35 -11.50
N VAL A 204 22.03 -5.77 -12.25
CA VAL A 204 21.97 -6.94 -13.13
C VAL A 204 23.10 -7.90 -12.80
N THR A 205 22.81 -9.19 -12.89
CA THR A 205 23.76 -10.28 -12.73
C THR A 205 23.67 -11.15 -13.98
N ASP A 206 24.65 -12.04 -14.20
CA ASP A 206 24.61 -12.95 -15.35
C ASP A 206 23.33 -13.81 -15.41
N ALA A 207 22.67 -14.04 -14.28
CA ALA A 207 21.42 -14.80 -14.18
C ALA A 207 20.15 -13.95 -14.37
N THR A 208 20.27 -12.61 -14.42
CA THR A 208 19.13 -11.71 -14.56
C THR A 208 18.47 -11.92 -15.92
N GLU A 209 17.16 -12.16 -15.90
CA GLU A 209 16.37 -12.35 -17.12
C GLU A 209 16.09 -11.00 -17.80
N VAL A 210 16.16 -11.01 -19.12
CA VAL A 210 15.95 -9.85 -19.99
C VAL A 210 15.01 -10.27 -21.11
N ASP A 211 13.95 -9.49 -21.27
CA ASP A 211 13.04 -9.59 -22.39
C ASP A 211 13.39 -8.52 -23.43
N ILE A 212 13.68 -8.96 -24.65
CA ILE A 212 13.94 -8.12 -25.81
C ILE A 212 12.76 -8.30 -26.75
N THR A 213 12.11 -7.19 -27.10
CA THR A 213 11.07 -7.17 -28.14
C THR A 213 11.75 -6.82 -29.45
N GLU A 214 11.83 -7.78 -30.37
CA GLU A 214 12.42 -7.62 -31.69
C GLU A 214 11.33 -7.36 -32.74
N ARG A 215 11.55 -6.36 -33.58
CA ARG A 215 10.74 -6.10 -34.76
C ARG A 215 11.23 -6.95 -35.92
N VAL A 216 10.39 -7.88 -36.39
CA VAL A 216 10.74 -8.78 -37.49
C VAL A 216 10.65 -8.05 -38.83
N ARG A 217 11.81 -7.86 -39.48
CA ARG A 217 11.90 -7.19 -40.78
C ARG A 217 11.15 -7.92 -41.88
N GLY A 218 10.60 -7.14 -42.81
CA GLY A 218 9.94 -7.68 -44.00
C GLY A 218 8.66 -8.46 -43.69
N ARG A 219 8.10 -8.32 -42.49
CA ARG A 219 6.86 -8.95 -42.05
C ARG A 219 5.93 -7.93 -41.41
N ALA A 220 4.64 -8.13 -41.61
CA ALA A 220 3.60 -7.33 -40.98
C ALA A 220 2.51 -8.25 -40.42
N GLU A 221 1.83 -7.76 -39.40
CA GLU A 221 0.59 -8.36 -38.90
C GLU A 221 -0.58 -7.50 -39.37
N VAL A 222 -1.54 -8.11 -40.04
CA VAL A 222 -2.78 -7.47 -40.46
C VAL A 222 -3.87 -7.96 -39.53
N VAL A 223 -4.45 -7.03 -38.77
CA VAL A 223 -5.55 -7.31 -37.84
C VAL A 223 -6.83 -6.81 -38.46
N ALA A 224 -7.69 -7.73 -38.89
CA ALA A 224 -8.98 -7.42 -39.50
C ALA A 224 -10.11 -7.62 -38.48
N ARG A 225 -10.84 -6.56 -38.15
CA ARG A 225 -11.96 -6.62 -37.19
C ARG A 225 -13.23 -7.10 -37.87
N LEU A 226 -13.92 -8.04 -37.27
CA LEU A 226 -15.21 -8.52 -37.76
C LEU A 226 -16.23 -7.39 -37.66
N THR A 227 -16.96 -7.17 -38.75
CA THR A 227 -17.99 -6.13 -38.89
C THR A 227 -19.27 -6.75 -39.44
N PRO A 228 -20.44 -6.11 -39.30
CA PRO A 228 -21.67 -6.62 -39.91
C PRO A 228 -21.53 -6.87 -41.42
N GLU A 229 -20.76 -6.04 -42.12
CA GLU A 229 -20.51 -6.15 -43.57
C GLU A 229 -19.48 -7.24 -43.91
N ARG A 230 -18.57 -7.55 -42.98
CA ARG A 230 -17.52 -8.58 -43.11
C ARG A 230 -17.42 -9.37 -41.81
N GLY A 231 -18.41 -10.23 -41.62
CA GLY A 231 -18.63 -10.96 -40.35
C GLY A 231 -17.88 -12.27 -40.22
N ASP A 232 -17.18 -12.73 -41.27
CA ASP A 232 -16.50 -14.01 -41.27
C ASP A 232 -15.12 -13.97 -41.95
N GLU A 233 -14.35 -15.05 -41.72
CA GLU A 233 -13.00 -15.25 -42.25
C GLU A 233 -12.97 -15.30 -43.78
N ALA A 234 -13.98 -15.88 -44.42
CA ALA A 234 -14.00 -16.00 -45.88
C ALA A 234 -14.21 -14.64 -46.55
N ALA A 235 -15.05 -13.78 -45.97
CA ALA A 235 -15.29 -12.41 -46.41
C ALA A 235 -14.03 -11.56 -46.28
N TRP A 236 -13.35 -11.64 -45.13
CA TRP A 236 -12.09 -10.92 -44.91
C TRP A 236 -10.94 -11.45 -45.76
N GLY A 237 -10.79 -12.77 -45.87
CA GLY A 237 -9.78 -13.40 -46.72
C GLY A 237 -9.89 -12.93 -48.17
N ARG A 238 -11.09 -12.98 -48.75
CA ARG A 238 -11.33 -12.48 -50.12
C ARG A 238 -11.02 -11.00 -50.27
N ALA A 239 -11.42 -10.17 -49.30
CA ALA A 239 -11.22 -8.73 -49.37
C ALA A 239 -9.73 -8.34 -49.28
N LEU A 240 -8.99 -8.95 -48.35
CA LEU A 240 -7.56 -8.71 -48.16
C LEU A 240 -6.73 -9.27 -49.31
N GLU A 241 -7.13 -10.42 -49.87
CA GLU A 241 -6.51 -11.01 -51.06
C GLU A 241 -6.73 -10.11 -52.29
N ALA A 242 -7.96 -9.64 -52.51
CA ALA A 242 -8.27 -8.73 -53.60
C ALA A 242 -7.52 -7.39 -53.50
N ALA A 243 -7.23 -6.93 -52.28
CA ALA A 243 -6.40 -5.75 -52.02
C ALA A 243 -4.89 -6.02 -52.12
N GLY A 244 -4.45 -7.26 -52.37
CA GLY A 244 -3.04 -7.65 -52.42
C GLY A 244 -2.32 -7.54 -51.07
N VAL A 245 -3.08 -7.49 -49.96
CA VAL A 245 -2.54 -7.34 -48.60
C VAL A 245 -2.09 -8.68 -48.02
N ILE A 246 -2.81 -9.76 -48.37
CA ILE A 246 -2.44 -11.13 -48.01
C ILE A 246 -2.19 -11.96 -49.29
N PRO A 247 -1.32 -12.98 -49.23
CA PRO A 247 -1.21 -13.96 -50.31
C PRO A 247 -2.51 -14.72 -50.52
N GLY A 248 -2.75 -15.18 -51.75
CA GLY A 248 -3.96 -15.93 -52.07
C GLY A 248 -4.09 -17.22 -51.26
N GLY A 249 -5.27 -17.43 -50.66
CA GLY A 249 -5.54 -18.57 -49.78
C GLY A 249 -4.84 -18.51 -48.42
N ALA A 250 -4.27 -17.37 -48.01
CA ALA A 250 -3.69 -17.23 -46.67
C ALA A 250 -4.76 -17.35 -45.58
N THR A 251 -4.48 -18.16 -44.57
CA THR A 251 -5.32 -18.33 -43.38
C THR A 251 -4.81 -17.48 -42.21
N PRO A 252 -5.69 -17.05 -41.30
CA PRO A 252 -5.28 -16.28 -40.14
C PRO A 252 -4.43 -17.14 -39.19
N VAL A 253 -3.37 -16.55 -38.63
CA VAL A 253 -2.50 -17.17 -37.62
C VAL A 253 -3.14 -17.17 -36.24
N ARG A 254 -4.09 -16.27 -36.00
CA ARG A 254 -4.89 -16.17 -34.78
C ARG A 254 -6.30 -15.70 -35.12
N ARG A 255 -7.27 -16.13 -34.33
CA ARG A 255 -8.67 -15.67 -34.42
C ARG A 255 -9.29 -15.55 -33.02
N ASP A 256 -10.17 -14.59 -32.86
CA ASP A 256 -11.08 -14.51 -31.72
C ASP A 256 -12.49 -14.07 -32.19
N GLU A 257 -13.36 -13.74 -31.24
CA GLU A 257 -14.74 -13.29 -31.49
C GLU A 257 -14.82 -12.00 -32.34
N PHE A 258 -13.77 -11.17 -32.33
CA PHE A 258 -13.83 -9.81 -32.84
C PHE A 258 -12.84 -9.54 -33.97
N ALA A 259 -11.83 -10.38 -34.15
CA ALA A 259 -10.79 -10.13 -35.14
C ALA A 259 -10.09 -11.39 -35.66
N LEU A 260 -9.42 -11.19 -36.80
CA LEU A 260 -8.60 -12.15 -37.51
C LEU A 260 -7.20 -11.55 -37.68
N TRP A 261 -6.17 -12.32 -37.42
CA TRP A 261 -4.78 -11.90 -37.54
C TRP A 261 -4.09 -12.65 -38.66
N TYR A 262 -3.47 -11.93 -39.59
CA TYR A 262 -2.69 -12.50 -40.67
C TYR A 262 -1.24 -12.05 -40.56
N ARG A 263 -0.30 -12.99 -40.66
CA ARG A 263 1.14 -12.66 -40.74
C ARG A 263 1.56 -12.68 -42.20
N VAL A 264 1.87 -11.50 -42.76
CA VAL A 264 2.09 -11.32 -44.20
C VAL A 264 3.51 -10.85 -44.52
N PRO A 265 4.03 -11.14 -45.72
CA PRO A 265 5.25 -10.50 -46.23
C PRO A 265 5.05 -8.98 -46.39
N ALA A 266 6.02 -8.20 -45.95
CA ALA A 266 6.03 -6.74 -46.04
C ALA A 266 7.44 -6.21 -46.41
N PRO A 267 8.04 -6.66 -47.54
CA PRO A 267 9.42 -6.30 -47.90
C PRO A 267 9.63 -4.79 -48.12
N GLY A 268 8.57 -4.05 -48.49
CA GLY A 268 8.57 -2.59 -48.61
C GLY A 268 8.17 -1.83 -47.33
N GLY A 269 8.11 -2.52 -46.19
CA GLY A 269 7.61 -1.97 -44.94
C GLY A 269 6.07 -1.97 -44.83
N LEU A 270 5.54 -1.26 -43.83
CA LEU A 270 4.11 -1.28 -43.50
C LEU A 270 3.27 -0.36 -44.39
N GLU A 271 3.85 0.73 -44.92
CA GLU A 271 3.10 1.75 -45.64
C GLU A 271 2.44 1.28 -46.95
N PRO A 272 3.08 0.43 -47.77
CA PRO A 272 2.41 -0.14 -48.93
C PRO A 272 1.13 -0.91 -48.55
N LEU A 273 1.17 -1.67 -47.45
CA LEU A 273 0.00 -2.42 -46.97
C LEU A 273 -1.08 -1.49 -46.42
N ARG A 274 -0.70 -0.45 -45.67
CA ARG A 274 -1.64 0.57 -45.17
C ARG A 274 -2.34 1.31 -46.31
N ARG A 275 -1.58 1.67 -47.35
CA ARG A 275 -2.13 2.28 -48.56
C ARG A 275 -3.10 1.34 -49.26
N ALA A 276 -2.75 0.06 -49.42
CA ALA A 276 -3.63 -0.93 -50.01
C ALA A 276 -4.94 -1.10 -49.22
N LEU A 277 -4.89 -1.12 -47.88
CA LEU A 277 -6.11 -1.14 -47.07
C LEU A 277 -6.98 0.11 -47.29
N ALA A 278 -6.36 1.29 -47.39
CA ALA A 278 -7.07 2.55 -47.60
C ALA A 278 -7.69 2.66 -49.01
N GLU A 279 -6.97 2.26 -50.06
CA GLU A 279 -7.44 2.28 -51.45
C GLU A 279 -8.63 1.33 -51.69
N HIS A 280 -8.80 0.33 -50.82
CA HIS A 280 -9.87 -0.67 -50.89
C HIS A 280 -10.94 -0.51 -49.80
N ASP A 281 -10.97 0.64 -49.10
CA ASP A 281 -11.93 0.96 -48.04
C ASP A 281 -12.00 -0.09 -46.91
N LEU A 282 -10.85 -0.71 -46.58
CA LEU A 282 -10.73 -1.74 -45.54
C LEU A 282 -10.36 -1.12 -44.19
N PHE A 283 -11.06 -0.06 -43.78
CA PHE A 283 -10.75 0.72 -42.57
C PHE A 283 -10.91 -0.05 -41.25
N ALA A 284 -11.61 -1.17 -41.27
CA ALA A 284 -11.73 -2.08 -40.12
C ALA A 284 -10.51 -3.02 -39.97
N ALA A 285 -9.54 -2.95 -40.90
CA ALA A 285 -8.26 -3.63 -40.78
C ALA A 285 -7.14 -2.65 -40.46
N GLU A 286 -6.15 -3.10 -39.68
CA GLU A 286 -4.95 -2.33 -39.36
C GLU A 286 -3.68 -3.14 -39.63
N VAL A 287 -2.62 -2.45 -40.04
CA VAL A 287 -1.29 -3.05 -40.27
C VAL A 287 -0.36 -2.65 -39.13
N ARG A 288 0.16 -3.66 -38.45
CA ARG A 288 1.09 -3.55 -37.32
C ARG A 288 2.43 -4.21 -37.68
N PRO A 289 3.55 -3.75 -37.08
CA PRO A 289 4.79 -4.51 -37.16
C PRO A 289 4.62 -5.88 -36.50
N VAL A 290 5.28 -6.90 -37.05
CA VAL A 290 5.44 -8.15 -36.33
C VAL A 290 6.52 -7.93 -35.28
N VAL A 291 6.20 -8.23 -34.03
CA VAL A 291 7.16 -8.25 -32.94
C VAL A 291 7.25 -9.66 -32.37
N ASP A 292 8.48 -10.13 -32.16
CA ASP A 292 8.76 -11.37 -31.44
C ASP A 292 9.39 -11.00 -30.09
N ARG A 293 9.02 -11.74 -29.03
CA ARG A 293 9.60 -11.57 -27.69
C ARG A 293 10.66 -12.64 -27.48
N ILE A 294 11.86 -12.20 -27.16
CA ILE A 294 13.00 -13.05 -26.88
C ILE A 294 13.37 -12.87 -25.41
N THR A 295 13.37 -13.96 -24.67
CA THR A 295 13.77 -13.97 -23.26
C THR A 295 15.14 -14.64 -23.15
N ALA A 296 16.08 -13.96 -22.50
CA ALA A 296 17.46 -14.41 -22.34
C ALA A 296 18.03 -13.99 -20.98
N ARG A 297 19.17 -14.55 -20.59
CA ARG A 297 19.90 -14.08 -19.41
C ARG A 297 20.94 -13.01 -19.78
N TRP A 298 21.16 -12.05 -18.90
CA TRP A 298 22.15 -10.98 -19.09
C TRP A 298 23.54 -11.49 -19.49
N GLY A 299 23.99 -12.60 -18.89
CA GLY A 299 25.29 -13.22 -19.19
C GLY A 299 25.40 -13.79 -20.61
N GLU A 300 24.27 -14.16 -21.21
CA GLU A 300 24.16 -14.74 -22.55
C GLU A 300 24.20 -13.67 -23.66
N LEU A 301 23.74 -12.46 -23.33
CA LEU A 301 23.65 -11.34 -24.26
C LEU A 301 25.01 -10.71 -24.51
N ARG A 302 25.37 -10.41 -25.77
CA ARG A 302 26.62 -9.72 -26.14
C ARG A 302 26.27 -8.46 -26.95
N GLY A 303 26.64 -7.30 -26.44
CA GLY A 303 26.41 -6.02 -27.11
C GLY A 303 27.55 -5.69 -28.08
N GLY A 304 27.20 -5.36 -29.32
CA GLY A 304 28.13 -4.90 -30.35
C GLY A 304 27.73 -3.55 -30.93
N PRO A 305 28.53 -2.98 -31.85
CA PRO A 305 28.19 -1.73 -32.52
C PRO A 305 26.90 -1.84 -33.34
N GLY A 306 26.64 -2.99 -33.98
CA GLY A 306 25.49 -3.22 -34.86
C GLY A 306 24.22 -3.75 -34.18
N GLY A 307 24.35 -4.43 -33.04
CA GLY A 307 23.21 -5.08 -32.41
C GLY A 307 23.51 -5.75 -31.08
N VAL A 308 22.54 -6.55 -30.64
CA VAL A 308 22.66 -7.48 -29.51
C VAL A 308 22.65 -8.91 -30.06
N ALA A 309 23.66 -9.69 -29.67
CA ALA A 309 23.77 -11.10 -30.02
C ALA A 309 23.33 -11.99 -28.85
N LEU A 310 22.59 -13.05 -29.18
CA LEU A 310 22.13 -14.13 -28.30
C LEU A 310 22.42 -15.47 -28.99
N GLY A 311 23.54 -16.10 -28.64
CA GLY A 311 24.02 -17.29 -29.35
C GLY A 311 24.30 -16.97 -30.82
N ASP A 312 23.63 -17.68 -31.73
CA ASP A 312 23.74 -17.47 -33.19
C ASP A 312 22.74 -16.44 -33.73
N HIS A 313 21.87 -15.88 -32.88
CA HIS A 313 20.90 -14.87 -33.27
C HIS A 313 21.45 -13.47 -33.02
N GLU A 314 21.46 -12.61 -34.04
CA GLU A 314 21.89 -11.21 -33.93
C GLU A 314 20.72 -10.29 -34.27
N ILE A 315 20.37 -9.41 -33.32
CA ILE A 315 19.28 -8.44 -33.45
C ILE A 315 19.91 -7.06 -33.65
N ALA A 316 19.65 -6.43 -34.79
CA ALA A 316 20.12 -5.07 -35.03
C ALA A 316 19.49 -4.09 -34.03
N TRP A 317 20.24 -3.09 -33.56
CA TRP A 317 19.73 -2.13 -32.57
C TRP A 317 18.45 -1.41 -33.04
N GLU A 318 18.33 -1.15 -34.33
CA GLU A 318 17.17 -0.49 -34.94
C GLU A 318 15.92 -1.40 -35.05
N ASP A 319 16.10 -2.71 -34.84
CA ASP A 319 15.01 -3.69 -34.76
C ASP A 319 14.61 -3.98 -33.31
N VAL A 320 15.35 -3.48 -32.31
CA VAL A 320 14.92 -3.58 -30.91
C VAL A 320 13.80 -2.56 -30.67
N ASP A 321 12.59 -3.04 -30.43
CA ASP A 321 11.40 -2.22 -30.19
C ASP A 321 11.22 -1.91 -28.70
N GLY A 322 11.73 -2.77 -27.82
CA GLY A 322 11.67 -2.58 -26.38
C GLY A 322 12.53 -3.58 -25.63
N VAL A 323 12.95 -3.18 -24.42
CA VAL A 323 13.70 -4.04 -23.50
C VAL A 323 13.12 -3.94 -22.11
N ALA A 324 12.93 -5.08 -21.47
CA ALA A 324 12.59 -5.15 -20.05
C ALA A 324 13.57 -6.07 -19.31
N ILE A 325 13.95 -5.68 -18.11
CA ILE A 325 14.85 -6.45 -17.24
C ILE A 325 14.04 -6.95 -16.05
N ALA A 326 14.04 -8.25 -15.81
CA ALA A 326 13.33 -8.84 -14.68
C ALA A 326 14.13 -8.62 -13.40
N VAL A 327 13.69 -7.68 -12.57
CA VAL A 327 14.40 -7.29 -11.34
C VAL A 327 13.62 -7.81 -10.13
N PRO A 328 14.27 -8.50 -9.18
CA PRO A 328 13.61 -8.89 -7.94
C PRO A 328 13.31 -7.63 -7.11
N HIS A 329 12.11 -7.57 -6.54
CA HIS A 329 11.84 -6.60 -5.49
C HIS A 329 12.38 -7.10 -4.16
N ALA A 330 12.86 -6.18 -3.36
CA ALA A 330 13.25 -6.45 -1.98
C ALA A 330 12.65 -5.39 -1.07
N VAL A 331 12.46 -5.70 0.20
CA VAL A 331 12.07 -4.69 1.19
C VAL A 331 13.21 -4.56 2.19
N PRO A 332 14.14 -3.60 1.98
CA PRO A 332 15.30 -3.40 2.84
C PRO A 332 14.93 -3.22 4.32
N ASP A 333 15.88 -3.48 5.22
CA ASP A 333 15.67 -3.31 6.67
C ASP A 333 15.48 -1.85 7.10
N ASP A 334 16.05 -0.93 6.34
CA ASP A 334 15.93 0.51 6.54
C ASP A 334 14.82 1.15 5.71
N ALA A 335 13.94 0.34 5.10
CA ALA A 335 12.83 0.85 4.32
C ALA A 335 11.93 1.79 5.13
N MET A 336 11.40 2.80 4.45
CA MET A 336 10.48 3.80 4.96
C MET A 336 9.12 3.64 4.29
N VAL A 337 8.06 3.96 5.02
CA VAL A 337 6.70 4.04 4.49
C VAL A 337 6.15 5.43 4.73
N LEU A 338 5.67 6.07 3.67
CA LEU A 338 4.83 7.25 3.78
C LEU A 338 3.38 6.80 3.93
N LEU A 339 2.83 6.96 5.14
CA LEU A 339 1.43 6.72 5.43
C LEU A 339 0.62 7.89 4.89
N THR A 340 0.22 7.75 3.62
CA THR A 340 -0.57 8.78 2.95
C THR A 340 -1.93 8.87 3.65
N ASP A 341 -2.44 10.10 3.76
CA ASP A 341 -3.67 10.47 4.49
C ASP A 341 -3.56 10.58 6.02
N GLU A 342 -2.43 10.21 6.65
CA GLU A 342 -2.21 10.55 8.06
C GLU A 342 -1.93 12.05 8.23
N ARG A 343 -2.85 12.75 8.92
CA ARG A 343 -2.73 14.17 9.27
C ARG A 343 -2.60 14.36 10.79
N PRO A 344 -1.80 15.31 11.28
CA PRO A 344 -1.70 15.63 12.72
C PRO A 344 -3.07 15.83 13.39
N SER A 345 -4.00 16.50 12.70
CA SER A 345 -5.35 16.79 13.18
C SER A 345 -6.22 15.55 13.43
N ALA A 346 -5.93 14.42 12.79
CA ALA A 346 -6.65 13.16 13.04
C ALA A 346 -6.43 12.63 14.47
N TYR A 347 -5.38 13.09 15.15
CA TYR A 347 -4.95 12.63 16.47
C TYR A 347 -5.29 13.62 17.60
N TRP A 348 -6.30 14.47 17.42
CA TRP A 348 -6.71 15.49 18.39
C TRP A 348 -6.96 14.93 19.80
N TYR A 349 -7.45 13.69 19.90
CA TYR A 349 -7.79 13.02 21.15
C TYR A 349 -6.57 12.56 21.96
N LEU A 350 -5.39 12.43 21.34
CA LEU A 350 -4.21 11.88 22.02
C LEU A 350 -3.75 12.73 23.19
N THR A 351 -3.86 14.06 23.10
CA THR A 351 -3.47 14.94 24.22
C THR A 351 -4.36 14.70 25.44
N ALA A 352 -5.69 14.60 25.24
CA ALA A 352 -6.62 14.32 26.34
C ALA A 352 -6.38 12.93 26.93
N LEU A 353 -6.19 11.92 26.08
CA LEU A 353 -5.86 10.56 26.51
C LEU A 353 -4.58 10.52 27.34
N TYR A 354 -3.52 11.22 26.92
CA TYR A 354 -2.25 11.26 27.62
C TYR A 354 -2.36 11.92 29.00
N VAL A 355 -3.11 13.03 29.10
CA VAL A 355 -3.38 13.70 30.38
C VAL A 355 -4.17 12.80 31.32
N LEU A 356 -5.21 12.12 30.81
CA LEU A 356 -6.01 11.18 31.58
C LEU A 356 -5.15 10.03 32.13
N MET A 357 -4.28 9.46 31.29
CA MET A 357 -3.35 8.42 31.68
C MET A 357 -2.34 8.87 32.74
N ALA A 358 -1.80 10.08 32.61
CA ALA A 358 -0.90 10.66 33.60
C ALA A 358 -1.62 10.86 34.96
N ALA A 359 -2.88 11.32 34.94
CA ALA A 359 -3.70 11.47 36.14
C ALA A 359 -3.97 10.12 36.82
N PHE A 360 -4.31 9.07 36.05
CA PHE A 360 -4.45 7.72 36.59
C PHE A 360 -3.14 7.19 37.18
N ALA A 361 -2.02 7.34 36.46
CA ALA A 361 -0.71 6.93 36.96
C ALA A 361 -0.38 7.63 38.29
N ALA A 362 -0.64 8.94 38.40
CA ALA A 362 -0.41 9.68 39.64
C ALA A 362 -1.31 9.21 40.79
N LEU A 363 -2.60 8.98 40.52
CA LEU A 363 -3.55 8.48 41.52
C LEU A 363 -3.13 7.09 42.05
N PHE A 364 -2.81 6.16 41.15
CA PHE A 364 -2.41 4.80 41.53
C PHE A 364 -0.99 4.74 42.12
N ALA A 365 -0.08 5.63 41.74
CA ALA A 365 1.20 5.77 42.41
C ALA A 365 0.99 6.22 43.86
N TRP A 366 0.07 7.14 44.11
CA TRP A 366 -0.29 7.57 45.46
C TRP A 366 -0.94 6.44 46.28
N THR A 367 -1.86 5.65 45.72
CA THR A 367 -2.44 4.49 46.42
C THR A 367 -1.40 3.42 46.70
N LEU A 368 -0.46 3.19 45.78
CA LEU A 368 0.67 2.28 45.96
C LEU A 368 1.53 2.71 47.15
N VAL A 369 1.93 3.98 47.21
CA VAL A 369 2.73 4.53 48.32
C VAL A 369 1.99 4.35 49.65
N ARG A 370 0.70 4.67 49.71
CA ARG A 370 -0.11 4.46 50.93
C ARG A 370 -0.17 2.99 51.32
N GLY A 371 -0.47 2.10 50.38
CA GLY A 371 -0.55 0.66 50.65
C GLY A 371 0.77 0.08 51.17
N VAL A 372 1.90 0.51 50.60
CA VAL A 372 3.24 0.10 51.06
C VAL A 372 3.51 0.62 52.48
N LEU A 373 3.17 1.88 52.77
CA LEU A 373 3.32 2.46 54.11
C LEU A 373 2.45 1.74 55.15
N ASP A 374 1.22 1.38 54.81
CA ASP A 374 0.32 0.67 55.72
C ASP A 374 0.82 -0.76 56.00
N ILE A 375 1.33 -1.46 55.00
CA ILE A 375 2.00 -2.76 55.20
C ILE A 375 3.25 -2.61 56.08
N ALA A 376 4.06 -1.57 55.85
CA ALA A 376 5.25 -1.32 56.65
C ALA A 376 4.92 -0.99 58.11
N ARG A 377 3.83 -0.26 58.35
CA ARG A 377 3.31 0.04 59.71
C ARG A 377 2.78 -1.22 60.38
N ALA A 378 1.99 -2.04 59.68
CA ALA A 378 1.46 -3.29 60.23
C ALA A 378 2.57 -4.26 60.66
N ARG A 379 3.69 -4.30 59.93
CA ARG A 379 4.88 -5.10 60.30
C ARG A 379 5.63 -4.57 61.53
N ARG A 380 5.45 -3.29 61.90
CA ARG A 380 6.10 -2.67 63.07
C ARG A 380 5.26 -2.76 64.35
N SER A 381 3.96 -3.06 64.25
CA SER A 381 3.12 -3.29 65.42
C SER A 381 3.47 -4.65 66.05
N PRO A 382 3.80 -4.70 67.36
CA PRO A 382 4.11 -5.97 68.02
C PRO A 382 2.87 -6.89 67.97
N PRO A 383 3.07 -8.22 67.87
CA PRO A 383 1.96 -9.15 67.99
C PRO A 383 1.28 -8.89 69.33
N MET A 384 -0.02 -8.57 69.32
CA MET A 384 -0.78 -8.53 70.57
C MET A 384 -0.68 -9.92 71.19
N GLU A 385 -0.07 -10.00 72.36
CA GLU A 385 -0.11 -11.22 73.16
C GLU A 385 -1.57 -11.64 73.31
N PRO A 386 -1.92 -12.91 73.02
CA PRO A 386 -3.27 -13.39 73.24
C PRO A 386 -3.56 -13.23 74.73
N THR A 387 -4.48 -12.33 75.05
CA THR A 387 -4.98 -12.16 76.40
C THR A 387 -5.78 -13.43 76.74
N PRO A 388 -5.45 -14.14 77.83
CA PRO A 388 -6.03 -15.44 78.17
C PRO A 388 -7.53 -15.40 78.45
#